data_AF-A0A7S0JA39-F1
#
_entry.id   AF-A0A7S0JA39-F1
#
_cell.length_a   1.000
_cell.length_b   1.000
_cell.length_c   1.000
_cell.angle_alpha   90.00
_cell.angle_beta   90.00
_cell.angle_gamma   90.00
#
_symmetry.space_group_name_H-M   'P 1'
#
loop_
_entity.id
_entity.type
_entity.pdbx_description
1 polymer ?
#
loop_
_entity_poly.entity_id
_entity_poly.type
_entity_poly.pdbx_seq_one_letter_code
_entity_poly.pdbx_strand_id
1 'polypeptide(L)'
;RALRDTRQRHTASESAAKQHAQRCSELERLFAEAEGANGRLHAERLRLEAQLAELTQDVSHVKAEAARKEASLVSAHEEALTARGNEAAEAAAEASALRLQVRELRVGAQPLQLAATEKLEKEVQRLRAYLQHKAEEMAEVSLERDRARAQALTAEKHALSLEGELEQRRVRAREVELEAALSLEEIERQRAQLEELQSRLLSERRAP
;
A
#
# COMPACT_ATOMS: atom_id res chain seq x y z
N ARG A 1 56.53 -34.28 -52.42
CA ARG A 1 56.51 -33.21 -51.39
C ARG A 1 55.29 -32.32 -51.58
N ALA A 2 55.11 -31.66 -52.74
CA ALA A 2 53.92 -30.86 -53.05
C ALA A 2 52.56 -31.56 -52.79
N LEU A 3 52.37 -32.82 -53.19
CA LEU A 3 51.14 -33.58 -52.92
C LEU A 3 50.89 -33.91 -51.43
N ARG A 4 51.95 -33.94 -50.62
CA ARG A 4 51.85 -34.18 -49.17
C ARG A 4 51.47 -32.88 -48.47
N ASP A 5 52.02 -31.75 -48.93
CA ASP A 5 51.71 -30.42 -48.42
C ASP A 5 50.27 -29.99 -48.78
N THR A 6 49.78 -30.32 -49.99
CA THR A 6 48.38 -30.05 -50.36
C THR A 6 47.38 -30.89 -49.56
N ARG A 7 47.67 -32.18 -49.33
CA ARG A 7 46.84 -33.03 -48.47
C ARG A 7 46.81 -32.53 -47.03
N GLN A 8 47.95 -32.10 -46.48
CA GLN A 8 48.02 -31.54 -45.13
C GLN A 8 47.22 -30.24 -45.00
N ARG A 9 47.28 -29.35 -46.01
CA ARG A 9 46.46 -28.13 -46.06
C ARG A 9 44.97 -28.43 -46.17
N HIS A 10 44.58 -29.43 -46.98
CA HIS A 10 43.18 -29.84 -47.11
C HIS A 10 42.63 -30.42 -45.81
N THR A 11 43.40 -31.27 -45.11
CA THR A 11 42.98 -31.81 -43.81
C THR A 11 42.92 -30.75 -42.72
N ALA A 12 43.81 -29.75 -42.75
CA ALA A 12 43.78 -28.63 -41.82
C ALA A 12 42.57 -27.71 -42.09
N SER A 13 42.25 -27.44 -43.36
CA SER A 13 41.06 -26.69 -43.78
C SER A 13 39.76 -27.41 -43.39
N GLU A 14 39.68 -28.73 -43.60
CA GLU A 14 38.52 -29.53 -43.15
C GLU A 14 38.36 -29.54 -41.63
N SER A 15 39.47 -29.62 -40.88
CA SER A 15 39.44 -29.53 -39.41
C SER A 15 38.97 -28.14 -38.94
N ALA A 16 39.45 -27.06 -39.58
CA ALA A 16 39.02 -25.70 -39.28
C ALA A 16 37.54 -25.49 -39.61
N ALA A 17 37.06 -25.98 -40.76
CA ALA A 17 35.66 -25.91 -41.14
C ALA A 17 34.74 -26.67 -40.17
N LYS A 18 35.18 -27.83 -39.64
CA LYS A 18 34.45 -28.58 -38.61
C LYS A 18 34.40 -27.84 -37.28
N GLN A 19 35.50 -27.22 -36.85
CA GLN A 19 35.54 -26.39 -35.63
C GLN A 19 34.67 -25.15 -35.77
N HIS A 20 34.66 -24.50 -36.94
CA HIS A 20 33.76 -23.38 -37.23
C HIS A 20 32.29 -23.79 -37.21
N ALA A 21 31.94 -24.93 -37.83
CA ALA A 21 30.57 -25.44 -37.78
C ALA A 21 30.12 -25.78 -36.35
N GLN A 22 31.00 -26.38 -35.54
CA GLN A 22 30.72 -26.64 -34.12
C GLN A 22 30.47 -25.36 -33.33
N ARG A 23 31.30 -24.33 -33.53
CA ARG A 23 31.10 -23.00 -32.90
C ARG A 23 29.81 -22.33 -33.33
N CYS A 24 29.40 -22.45 -34.59
CA CYS A 24 28.10 -21.94 -35.04
C CYS A 24 26.95 -22.66 -34.31
N SER A 25 26.98 -23.99 -34.23
CA SER A 25 25.93 -24.75 -33.53
C SER A 25 25.88 -24.47 -32.01
N GLU A 26 27.03 -24.22 -31.37
CA GLU A 26 27.08 -23.81 -29.96
C GLU A 26 26.46 -22.42 -29.76
N LEU A 27 26.77 -21.45 -30.63
CA LEU A 27 26.18 -20.10 -30.57
C LEU A 27 24.68 -20.11 -30.87
N GLU A 28 24.21 -20.92 -31.83
CA GLU A 28 22.78 -21.10 -32.10
C GLU A 28 22.03 -21.62 -30.86
N ARG A 29 22.65 -22.55 -30.12
CA ARG A 29 22.07 -23.09 -28.88
C ARG A 29 22.02 -22.03 -27.78
N LEU A 30 23.10 -21.28 -27.57
CA LEU A 30 23.16 -20.21 -26.57
C LEU A 30 22.17 -19.08 -26.88
N PHE A 31 22.01 -18.74 -28.16
CA PHE A 31 21.04 -17.75 -28.62
C PHE A 31 19.60 -18.18 -28.30
N ALA A 32 19.24 -19.43 -28.61
CA ALA A 32 17.91 -19.97 -28.29
C ALA A 32 17.66 -20.05 -26.77
N GLU A 33 18.68 -20.40 -25.97
CA GLU A 33 18.60 -20.39 -24.51
C GLU A 33 18.38 -18.97 -23.96
N ALA A 34 19.07 -17.97 -24.51
CA ALA A 34 18.96 -16.57 -24.12
C ALA A 34 17.61 -15.95 -24.53
N GLU A 35 17.10 -16.23 -25.74
CA GLU A 35 15.76 -15.82 -26.17
C GLU A 35 14.67 -16.42 -25.24
N GLY A 36 14.81 -17.70 -24.88
CA GLY A 36 13.90 -18.36 -23.95
C GLY A 36 14.00 -17.81 -22.52
N ALA A 37 15.17 -17.38 -22.07
CA ALA A 37 15.33 -16.68 -20.79
C ALA A 37 14.70 -15.29 -20.81
N ASN A 38 14.93 -14.52 -21.88
CA ASN A 38 14.37 -13.17 -22.04
C ASN A 38 12.84 -13.20 -22.12
N GLY A 39 12.26 -14.18 -22.85
CA GLY A 39 10.81 -14.39 -22.87
C GLY A 39 10.22 -14.71 -21.49
N ARG A 40 10.93 -15.47 -20.65
CA ARG A 40 10.51 -15.76 -19.26
C ARG A 40 10.58 -14.52 -18.37
N LEU A 41 11.65 -13.74 -18.46
CA LEU A 41 11.81 -12.48 -17.73
C LEU A 41 10.72 -11.46 -18.13
N HIS A 42 10.41 -11.35 -19.43
CA HIS A 42 9.34 -10.48 -19.91
C HIS A 42 7.96 -10.90 -19.38
N ALA A 43 7.66 -12.20 -19.37
CA ALA A 43 6.41 -12.71 -18.80
C ALA A 43 6.32 -12.47 -17.28
N GLU A 44 7.44 -12.62 -16.56
CA GLU A 44 7.51 -12.31 -15.12
C GLU A 44 7.32 -10.81 -14.86
N ARG A 45 7.90 -9.93 -15.70
CA ARG A 45 7.69 -8.47 -15.62
C ARG A 45 6.22 -8.11 -15.77
N LEU A 46 5.55 -8.61 -16.81
CA LEU A 46 4.11 -8.37 -17.03
C LEU A 46 3.26 -8.87 -15.86
N ARG A 47 3.63 -10.02 -15.26
CA ARG A 47 2.95 -10.55 -14.08
C ARG A 47 3.13 -9.64 -12.86
N LEU A 48 4.34 -9.14 -12.62
CA LEU A 48 4.62 -8.21 -11.52
C LEU A 48 3.93 -6.86 -11.73
N GLU A 49 3.91 -6.34 -12.96
CA GLU A 49 3.17 -5.12 -13.32
C GLU A 49 1.67 -5.26 -13.02
N ALA A 50 1.06 -6.40 -13.38
CA ALA A 50 -0.35 -6.67 -13.07
C ALA A 50 -0.61 -6.73 -11.55
N GLN A 51 0.27 -7.39 -10.79
CA GLN A 51 0.16 -7.44 -9.33
C GLN A 51 0.33 -6.06 -8.68
N LEU A 52 1.21 -5.20 -9.21
CA LEU A 52 1.38 -3.83 -8.73
C LEU A 52 0.14 -2.99 -9.00
N ALA A 53 -0.52 -3.17 -10.14
CA ALA A 53 -1.77 -2.48 -10.45
C ALA A 53 -2.89 -2.88 -9.46
N GLU A 54 -3.03 -4.17 -9.17
CA GLU A 54 -4.00 -4.70 -8.20
C GLU A 54 -3.75 -4.15 -6.78
N LEU A 55 -2.51 -4.23 -6.29
CA LEU A 55 -2.11 -3.67 -4.99
C LEU A 55 -2.35 -2.16 -4.90
N THR A 56 -2.07 -1.42 -5.97
CA THR A 56 -2.32 0.03 -6.02
C THR A 56 -3.81 0.33 -5.87
N GLN A 57 -4.66 -0.46 -6.54
CA GLN A 57 -6.10 -0.35 -6.44
C GLN A 57 -6.58 -0.68 -5.02
N ASP A 58 -6.11 -1.77 -4.41
CA ASP A 58 -6.47 -2.16 -3.04
C ASP A 58 -6.08 -1.09 -2.01
N VAL A 59 -4.86 -0.55 -2.10
CA VAL A 59 -4.41 0.54 -1.23
C VAL A 59 -5.30 1.78 -1.40
N SER A 60 -5.68 2.11 -2.63
CA SER A 60 -6.58 3.25 -2.87
C SER A 60 -7.97 3.01 -2.27
N HIS A 61 -8.50 1.79 -2.35
CA HIS A 61 -9.78 1.41 -1.77
C HIS A 61 -9.75 1.50 -0.24
N VAL A 62 -8.75 0.90 0.41
CA VAL A 62 -8.59 0.94 1.87
C VAL A 62 -8.44 2.37 2.38
N LYS A 63 -7.65 3.22 1.68
CA LYS A 63 -7.52 4.65 2.02
C LYS A 63 -8.85 5.38 1.91
N ALA A 64 -9.63 5.12 0.86
CA ALA A 64 -10.94 5.73 0.68
C ALA A 64 -11.95 5.28 1.74
N GLU A 65 -11.97 3.99 2.09
CA GLU A 65 -12.83 3.47 3.16
C GLU A 65 -12.45 4.02 4.53
N ALA A 66 -11.16 4.13 4.84
CA ALA A 66 -10.68 4.72 6.07
C ALA A 66 -11.11 6.19 6.18
N ALA A 67 -10.91 6.99 5.13
CA ALA A 67 -11.34 8.39 5.08
C ALA A 67 -12.86 8.53 5.25
N ARG A 68 -13.66 7.65 4.63
CA ARG A 68 -15.13 7.63 4.79
C ARG A 68 -15.54 7.33 6.23
N LYS A 69 -14.91 6.33 6.86
CA LYS A 69 -15.18 5.98 8.26
C LYS A 69 -14.78 7.11 9.21
N GLU A 70 -13.63 7.73 8.99
CA GLU A 70 -13.17 8.87 9.78
C GLU A 70 -14.13 10.06 9.65
N ALA A 71 -14.51 10.44 8.43
CA ALA A 71 -15.49 11.51 8.21
C ALA A 71 -16.85 11.21 8.86
N SER A 72 -17.33 9.95 8.77
CA SER A 72 -18.57 9.54 9.42
C SER A 72 -18.48 9.62 10.95
N LEU A 73 -17.34 9.23 11.54
CA LEU A 73 -17.13 9.28 13.00
C LEU A 73 -17.00 10.72 13.50
N VAL A 74 -16.29 11.58 12.76
CA VAL A 74 -16.16 13.01 13.08
C VAL A 74 -17.52 13.69 13.05
N SER A 75 -18.31 13.50 11.98
CA SER A 75 -19.66 14.06 11.87
C SER A 75 -20.57 13.60 13.01
N ALA A 76 -20.60 12.29 13.30
CA ALA A 76 -21.41 11.75 14.39
C ALA A 76 -20.98 12.28 15.77
N HIS A 77 -19.67 12.47 15.98
CA HIS A 77 -19.15 13.02 17.23
C HIS A 77 -19.50 14.50 17.40
N GLU A 78 -19.38 15.31 16.35
CA GLU A 78 -19.75 16.73 16.37
C GLU A 78 -21.24 16.92 16.63
N GLU A 79 -22.10 16.13 15.98
CA GLU A 79 -23.55 16.13 16.23
C GLU A 79 -23.87 15.75 17.67
N ALA A 80 -23.24 14.68 18.20
CA ALA A 80 -23.45 14.23 19.57
C ALA A 80 -22.98 15.26 20.61
N LEU A 81 -21.84 15.91 20.39
CA LEU A 81 -21.35 16.98 21.27
C LEU A 81 -22.24 18.21 21.25
N THR A 82 -22.75 18.58 20.07
CA THR A 82 -23.63 19.75 19.91
C THR A 82 -24.98 19.50 20.60
N ALA A 83 -25.59 18.34 20.36
CA ALA A 83 -26.85 17.96 21.02
C ALA A 83 -26.69 17.91 22.55
N ARG A 84 -25.64 17.26 23.05
CA ARG A 84 -25.38 17.17 24.50
C ARG A 84 -25.02 18.51 25.12
N GLY A 85 -24.32 19.39 24.40
CA GLY A 85 -24.01 20.75 24.84
C GLY A 85 -25.27 21.62 25.00
N ASN A 86 -26.20 21.52 24.05
CA ASN A 86 -27.47 22.22 24.11
C ASN A 86 -28.33 21.73 25.28
N GLU A 87 -28.47 20.41 25.46
CA GLU A 87 -29.21 19.82 26.59
C GLU A 87 -28.62 20.24 27.96
N ALA A 88 -27.29 20.27 28.10
CA ALA A 88 -26.64 20.69 29.34
C ALA A 88 -26.84 22.19 29.62
N ALA A 89 -26.82 23.03 28.57
CA ALA A 89 -27.07 24.47 28.70
C ALA A 89 -28.51 24.74 29.14
N GLU A 90 -29.49 24.04 28.55
CA GLU A 90 -30.90 24.13 28.95
C GLU A 90 -31.10 23.71 30.41
N ALA A 91 -30.57 22.54 30.81
CA ALA A 91 -30.66 22.07 32.19
C ALA A 91 -29.99 23.03 33.20
N ALA A 92 -28.87 23.66 32.82
CA ALA A 92 -28.19 24.65 33.65
C ALA A 92 -28.99 25.96 33.80
N ALA A 93 -29.65 26.41 32.73
CA ALA A 93 -30.53 27.57 32.74
C ALA A 93 -31.76 27.33 33.63
N GLU A 94 -32.41 26.16 33.49
CA GLU A 94 -33.53 25.75 34.34
C GLU A 94 -33.12 25.64 35.81
N ALA A 95 -31.99 24.98 36.11
CA ALA A 95 -31.49 24.88 37.48
C ALA A 95 -31.19 26.25 38.10
N SER A 96 -30.71 27.20 37.30
CA SER A 96 -30.44 28.58 37.75
C SER A 96 -31.74 29.34 38.04
N ALA A 97 -32.76 29.20 37.18
CA ALA A 97 -34.08 29.80 37.39
C ALA A 97 -34.77 29.24 38.64
N LEU A 98 -34.73 27.91 38.83
CA LEU A 98 -35.28 27.24 40.00
C LEU A 98 -34.57 27.66 41.30
N ARG A 99 -33.24 27.83 41.27
CA ARG A 99 -32.49 28.36 42.43
C ARG A 99 -32.89 29.79 42.79
N LEU A 100 -33.14 30.63 41.79
CA LEU A 100 -33.65 32.00 41.99
C LEU A 100 -35.03 31.97 42.65
N GLN A 101 -35.96 31.15 42.17
CA GLN A 101 -37.27 30.97 42.78
C GLN A 101 -37.19 30.44 44.22
N VAL A 102 -36.33 29.46 44.50
CA VAL A 102 -36.11 28.96 45.88
C VAL A 102 -35.65 30.08 46.79
N ARG A 103 -34.73 30.92 46.32
CA ARG A 103 -34.21 32.05 47.09
C ARG A 103 -35.31 33.07 47.38
N GLU A 104 -36.15 33.39 46.40
CA GLU A 104 -37.28 34.31 46.57
C GLU A 104 -38.34 33.76 47.54
N LEU A 105 -38.71 32.48 47.40
CA LEU A 105 -39.67 31.82 48.30
C LEU A 105 -39.14 31.66 49.72
N ARG A 106 -37.82 31.48 49.90
CA ARG A 106 -37.18 31.42 51.24
C ARG A 106 -37.25 32.74 52.00
N VAL A 107 -37.20 33.88 51.31
CA VAL A 107 -37.16 35.21 51.93
C VAL A 107 -38.56 35.66 52.41
N GLY A 108 -39.65 35.03 51.94
CA GLY A 108 -41.05 35.42 52.25
C GLY A 108 -41.80 34.57 53.30
N ALA A 109 -41.10 33.85 54.18
CA ALA A 109 -41.56 32.70 54.96
C ALA A 109 -43.02 32.70 55.51
N GLN A 110 -43.86 31.86 54.89
CA GLN A 110 -45.10 31.26 55.44
C GLN A 110 -45.10 29.71 55.28
N PRO A 111 -45.88 28.94 56.07
CA PRO A 111 -45.83 27.46 56.11
C PRO A 111 -46.05 26.74 54.77
N LEU A 112 -46.82 27.30 53.84
CA LEU A 112 -47.05 26.75 52.49
C LEU A 112 -45.82 26.87 51.56
N GLN A 113 -44.87 27.77 51.85
CA GLN A 113 -43.64 27.96 51.05
C GLN A 113 -42.55 26.94 51.40
N LEU A 114 -42.49 26.44 52.64
CA LEU A 114 -41.51 25.43 53.08
C LEU A 114 -41.65 24.10 52.29
N ALA A 115 -42.88 23.64 52.07
CA ALA A 115 -43.14 22.45 51.26
C ALA A 115 -42.82 22.65 49.77
N ALA A 116 -42.96 23.88 49.25
CA ALA A 116 -42.55 24.22 47.89
C ALA A 116 -41.02 24.25 47.76
N THR A 117 -40.31 24.77 48.75
CA THR A 117 -38.84 24.76 48.78
C THR A 117 -38.26 23.34 48.87
N GLU A 118 -38.85 22.44 49.65
CA GLU A 118 -38.40 21.03 49.73
C GLU A 118 -38.59 20.28 48.41
N LYS A 119 -39.68 20.52 47.68
CA LYS A 119 -39.89 19.93 46.34
C LYS A 119 -38.85 20.44 45.34
N LEU A 120 -38.57 21.72 45.36
CA LEU A 120 -37.54 22.32 44.52
C LEU A 120 -36.12 21.80 44.84
N GLU A 121 -35.79 21.61 46.12
CA GLU A 121 -34.51 21.02 46.53
C GLU A 121 -34.35 19.59 46.01
N LYS A 122 -35.42 18.78 46.02
CA LYS A 122 -35.41 17.44 45.42
C LYS A 122 -35.18 17.49 43.91
N GLU A 123 -35.79 18.43 43.20
CA GLU A 123 -35.60 18.55 41.75
C GLU A 123 -34.22 19.06 41.37
N VAL A 124 -33.65 19.97 42.17
CA VAL A 124 -32.24 20.37 42.05
C VAL A 124 -31.30 19.18 42.28
N GLN A 125 -31.59 18.31 43.24
CA GLN A 125 -30.80 17.08 43.47
C GLN A 125 -30.90 16.11 42.29
N ARG A 126 -32.10 15.92 41.71
CA ARG A 126 -32.30 15.11 40.49
C ARG A 126 -31.50 15.64 39.31
N LEU A 127 -31.57 16.94 39.03
CA LEU A 127 -30.82 17.57 37.94
C LEU A 127 -29.30 17.45 38.16
N ARG A 128 -28.84 17.50 39.41
CA ARG A 128 -27.43 17.28 39.75
C ARG A 128 -26.98 15.85 39.44
N ALA A 129 -27.81 14.85 39.77
CA ALA A 129 -27.54 13.45 39.44
C ALA A 129 -27.55 13.20 37.91
N TYR A 130 -28.47 13.84 37.18
CA TYR A 130 -28.51 13.78 35.71
C TYR A 130 -27.23 14.35 35.07
N LEU A 131 -26.76 15.51 35.52
CA LEU A 131 -25.51 16.10 35.04
C LEU A 131 -24.29 15.21 35.34
N GLN A 132 -24.30 14.53 36.48
CA GLN A 132 -23.24 13.59 36.86
C GLN A 132 -23.21 12.35 35.95
N HIS A 133 -24.38 11.77 35.66
CA HIS A 133 -24.53 10.70 34.68
C HIS A 133 -24.07 11.14 33.27
N LYS A 134 -24.41 12.36 32.86
CA LYS A 134 -23.93 12.91 31.57
C LYS A 134 -22.41 13.10 31.54
N ALA A 135 -21.77 13.44 32.65
CA ALA A 135 -20.31 13.50 32.74
C ALA A 135 -19.66 12.11 32.60
N GLU A 136 -20.30 11.06 33.11
CA GLU A 136 -19.86 9.67 32.94
C GLU A 136 -20.01 9.21 31.48
N GLU A 137 -21.16 9.50 30.83
CA GLU A 137 -21.35 9.26 29.39
C GLU A 137 -20.31 9.97 28.50
N MET A 138 -19.81 11.14 28.93
CA MET A 138 -18.75 11.86 28.23
C MET A 138 -17.38 11.19 28.37
N ALA A 139 -17.12 10.55 29.51
CA ALA A 139 -15.89 9.78 29.73
C ALA A 139 -15.86 8.51 28.85
N GLU A 140 -17.01 7.86 28.65
CA GLU A 140 -17.15 6.70 27.75
C GLU A 140 -16.86 7.05 26.29
N VAL A 141 -17.33 8.21 25.81
CA VAL A 141 -17.03 8.69 24.45
C VAL A 141 -15.56 9.03 24.28
N SER A 142 -14.89 9.57 25.31
CA SER A 142 -13.44 9.77 25.27
C SER A 142 -12.68 8.44 25.12
N LEU A 143 -13.16 7.38 25.76
CA LEU A 143 -12.61 6.02 25.65
C LEU A 143 -12.78 5.45 24.23
N GLU A 144 -13.92 5.67 23.59
CA GLU A 144 -14.16 5.27 22.19
C GLU A 144 -13.25 6.04 21.21
N ARG A 145 -13.05 7.35 21.44
CA ARG A 145 -12.09 8.15 20.67
C ARG A 145 -10.67 7.59 20.80
N ASP A 146 -10.24 7.25 22.00
CA ASP A 146 -8.90 6.72 22.23
C ASP A 146 -8.72 5.33 21.58
N ARG A 147 -9.78 4.50 21.56
CA ARG A 147 -9.80 3.24 20.79
C ARG A 147 -9.72 3.47 19.28
N ALA A 148 -10.48 4.42 18.74
CA ALA A 148 -10.42 4.78 17.32
C ALA A 148 -9.01 5.27 16.92
N ARG A 149 -8.38 6.09 17.78
CA ARG A 149 -7.00 6.55 17.58
C ARG A 149 -5.99 5.39 17.59
N ALA A 150 -6.18 4.41 18.47
CA ALA A 150 -5.34 3.21 18.51
C ALA A 150 -5.49 2.35 17.23
N GLN A 151 -6.71 2.23 16.71
CA GLN A 151 -6.98 1.55 15.43
C GLN A 151 -6.33 2.28 14.25
N ALA A 152 -6.41 3.61 14.21
CA ALA A 152 -5.77 4.43 13.17
C ALA A 152 -4.24 4.26 13.17
N LEU A 153 -3.60 4.30 14.34
CA LEU A 153 -2.16 4.03 14.48
C LEU A 153 -1.76 2.62 14.00
N THR A 154 -2.65 1.65 14.20
CA THR A 154 -2.40 0.27 13.74
C THR A 154 -2.51 0.18 12.22
N ALA A 155 -3.50 0.85 11.63
CA ALA A 155 -3.65 0.94 10.18
C ALA A 155 -2.47 1.67 9.53
N GLU A 156 -1.97 2.75 10.14
CA GLU A 156 -0.79 3.50 9.69
C GLU A 156 0.47 2.61 9.67
N LYS A 157 0.70 1.84 10.74
CA LYS A 157 1.82 0.87 10.78
C LYS A 157 1.71 -0.19 9.69
N HIS A 158 0.50 -0.68 9.43
CA HIS A 158 0.27 -1.64 8.34
C HIS A 158 0.54 -1.00 6.97
N ALA A 159 0.12 0.26 6.76
CA ALA A 159 0.38 1.00 5.54
C ALA A 159 1.90 1.18 5.29
N LEU A 160 2.66 1.55 6.32
CA LEU A 160 4.13 1.64 6.25
C LEU A 160 4.78 0.30 5.88
N SER A 161 4.25 -0.82 6.40
CA SER A 161 4.73 -2.16 6.03
C SER A 161 4.53 -2.44 4.54
N LEU A 162 3.33 -2.13 4.02
CA LEU A 162 3.02 -2.31 2.60
C LEU A 162 3.84 -1.39 1.69
N GLU A 163 4.14 -0.17 2.12
CA GLU A 163 5.04 0.74 1.39
C GLU A 163 6.46 0.17 1.30
N GLY A 164 6.95 -0.45 2.37
CA GLY A 164 8.23 -1.18 2.36
C GLY A 164 8.24 -2.35 1.37
N GLU A 165 7.19 -3.17 1.35
CA GLU A 165 7.04 -4.27 0.39
C GLU A 165 6.94 -3.77 -1.06
N LEU A 166 6.22 -2.67 -1.30
CA LEU A 166 6.12 -2.04 -2.61
C LEU A 166 7.49 -1.57 -3.10
N GLU A 167 8.29 -0.96 -2.24
CA GLU A 167 9.63 -0.50 -2.62
C GLU A 167 10.55 -1.69 -2.92
N GLN A 168 10.49 -2.77 -2.14
CA GLN A 168 11.23 -4.00 -2.45
C GLN A 168 10.83 -4.60 -3.80
N ARG A 169 9.53 -4.61 -4.13
CA ARG A 169 9.06 -5.08 -5.43
C ARG A 169 9.50 -4.17 -6.58
N ARG A 170 9.55 -2.85 -6.37
CA ARG A 170 10.08 -1.90 -7.36
C ARG A 170 11.56 -2.12 -7.62
N VAL A 171 12.36 -2.34 -6.57
CA VAL A 171 13.79 -2.66 -6.71
C VAL A 171 13.95 -3.93 -7.53
N ARG A 172 13.24 -5.00 -7.19
CA ARG A 172 13.30 -6.27 -7.94
C ARG A 172 12.87 -6.14 -9.40
N ALA A 173 11.82 -5.35 -9.68
CA ALA A 173 11.39 -5.11 -11.05
C ALA A 173 12.49 -4.40 -11.88
N ARG A 174 13.18 -3.41 -11.29
CA ARG A 174 14.32 -2.74 -11.93
C ARG A 174 15.50 -3.67 -12.15
N GLU A 175 15.79 -4.55 -11.20
CA GLU A 175 16.85 -5.57 -11.34
C GLU A 175 16.55 -6.51 -12.53
N VAL A 176 15.32 -7.01 -12.63
CA VAL A 176 14.85 -7.84 -13.75
C VAL A 176 14.92 -7.10 -15.08
N GLU A 177 14.55 -5.82 -15.11
CA GLU A 177 14.69 -4.97 -16.31
C GLU A 177 16.15 -4.83 -16.75
N LEU A 178 17.06 -4.64 -15.80
CA LEU A 178 18.48 -4.52 -16.07
C LEU A 178 19.06 -5.83 -16.60
N GLU A 179 18.70 -6.97 -15.99
CA GLU A 179 19.10 -8.31 -16.45
C GLU A 179 18.57 -8.61 -17.85
N ALA A 180 17.33 -8.22 -18.17
CA ALA A 180 16.75 -8.37 -19.50
C ALA A 180 17.48 -7.51 -20.54
N ALA A 181 17.86 -6.28 -20.20
CA ALA A 181 18.63 -5.39 -21.08
C ALA A 181 20.03 -5.96 -21.38
N LEU A 182 20.74 -6.44 -20.34
CA LEU A 182 22.05 -7.08 -20.51
C LEU A 182 21.96 -8.37 -21.34
N SER A 183 20.91 -9.16 -21.12
CA SER A 183 20.67 -10.37 -21.91
C SER A 183 20.41 -10.05 -23.39
N LEU A 184 19.68 -8.97 -23.67
CA LEU A 184 19.42 -8.52 -25.03
C LEU A 184 20.71 -8.06 -25.74
N GLU A 185 21.58 -7.32 -25.05
CA GLU A 185 22.87 -6.89 -25.59
C GLU A 185 23.76 -8.10 -25.93
N GLU A 186 23.78 -9.13 -25.08
CA GLU A 186 24.52 -10.36 -25.34
C GLU A 186 23.94 -11.16 -26.52
N ILE A 187 22.61 -11.22 -26.64
CA ILE A 187 21.90 -11.80 -27.81
C ILE A 187 22.34 -11.09 -29.10
N GLU A 188 22.33 -9.75 -29.13
CA GLU A 188 22.75 -8.97 -30.30
C GLU A 188 24.22 -9.20 -30.66
N ARG A 189 25.09 -9.27 -29.64
CA ARG A 189 26.51 -9.57 -29.83
C ARG A 189 26.74 -10.97 -30.41
N GLN A 190 26.05 -11.98 -29.88
CA GLN A 190 26.14 -13.36 -30.35
C GLN A 190 25.59 -13.49 -31.78
N ARG A 191 24.51 -12.78 -32.10
CA ARG A 191 23.95 -12.71 -33.46
C ARG A 191 24.96 -12.15 -34.45
N ALA A 192 25.63 -11.05 -34.10
CA ALA A 192 26.66 -10.46 -34.95
C ALA A 192 27.86 -11.41 -35.17
N GLN A 193 28.31 -12.12 -34.13
CA GLN A 193 29.38 -13.12 -34.25
C GLN A 193 28.97 -14.29 -35.14
N LEU A 194 27.72 -14.74 -35.02
CA LEU A 194 27.17 -15.83 -35.82
C LEU A 194 27.06 -15.44 -37.30
N GLU A 195 26.57 -14.23 -37.59
CA GLU A 195 26.53 -13.69 -38.96
C GLU A 195 27.95 -13.57 -39.57
N GLU A 196 28.95 -13.14 -38.80
CA GLU A 196 30.35 -13.07 -39.23
C GLU A 196 30.94 -14.47 -39.51
N LEU A 197 30.71 -15.44 -38.61
CA LEU A 197 31.19 -16.82 -38.78
C LEU A 197 30.52 -17.51 -39.96
N GLN A 198 29.22 -17.31 -40.16
CA GLN A 198 28.50 -17.81 -41.33
C GLN A 198 29.05 -17.20 -42.62
N SER A 199 29.33 -15.89 -42.63
CA SER A 199 29.94 -15.20 -43.77
C SER A 199 31.34 -15.74 -44.10
N ARG A 200 32.17 -15.98 -43.07
CA ARG A 200 33.50 -16.59 -43.23
C ARG A 200 33.41 -18.03 -43.76
N LEU A 201 32.55 -18.86 -43.17
CA LEU A 201 32.32 -20.24 -43.60
C LEU A 201 31.88 -20.31 -45.08
N LEU A 202 30.98 -19.41 -45.49
CA LEU A 202 30.53 -19.30 -46.88
C LEU A 202 31.66 -18.85 -47.82
N SER A 203 32.55 -17.96 -47.37
CA SER A 203 33.71 -17.51 -48.15
C SER A 203 34.78 -18.60 -48.30
N GLU A 204 35.06 -19.37 -47.25
CA GLU A 204 36.02 -20.48 -47.27
C GLU A 204 35.50 -21.65 -48.10
N ARG A 205 34.19 -21.93 -48.08
CA ARG A 205 33.56 -22.93 -48.97
C ARG A 205 33.56 -22.53 -50.44
N ARG A 206 33.69 -21.23 -50.76
CA ARG A 206 33.73 -20.70 -52.13
C ARG A 206 35.15 -20.42 -52.63
N ALA A 207 36.15 -20.48 -51.76
CA ALA A 207 37.55 -20.35 -52.16
C ALA A 207 37.99 -21.63 -52.91
N PRO A 208 38.55 -21.52 -54.12
CA PRO A 208 38.96 -22.67 -54.95
C PRO A 208 40.17 -23.43 -54.40
#